data_AF-A0A7X1BKJ2-F1
#
_entry.id   AF-A0A7X1BKJ2-F1
#
_cell.length_a   1.000
_cell.length_b   1.000
_cell.length_c   1.000
_cell.angle_alpha   90.00
_cell.angle_beta   90.00
_cell.angle_gamma   90.00
#
_symmetry.space_group_name_H-M   'P 1'
#
loop_
_entity.id
_entity.type
_entity.pdbx_description
1 polymer ?
#
loop_
_entity_poly.entity_id
_entity_poly.type
_entity_poly.pdbx_seq_one_letter_code
_entity_poly.pdbx_strand_id
1 'polypeptide(L)' 'MRLNLKDIVLQSKLEMAKTLYANGVSLYYISLATGLSWRALMTELTFIASHEIIRQKTDARKPRV' A
#
# COMPACT_ATOMS: atom_id res chain seq x y z
N MET A 1 3.58 21.63 8.46
CA MET A 1 4.15 20.27 8.35
C MET A 1 5.23 20.33 7.27
N ARG A 2 6.52 20.25 7.62
CA ARG A 2 7.60 20.19 6.60
C ARG A 2 7.66 18.75 6.10
N LEU A 3 7.18 18.50 4.87
CA LEU A 3 7.35 17.20 4.22
C LEU A 3 8.83 17.01 3.92
N ASN A 4 9.47 16.05 4.58
CA ASN A 4 10.84 15.66 4.29
C ASN A 4 10.86 14.87 2.98
N LEU A 5 11.80 15.17 2.08
CA LEU A 5 11.92 14.49 0.79
C LEU A 5 12.05 12.97 0.95
N LYS A 6 12.71 12.52 2.01
CA LYS A 6 12.82 11.09 2.35
C LYS A 6 11.45 10.44 2.56
N ASP A 7 10.54 11.13 3.23
CA ASP A 7 9.20 10.62 3.53
C ASP A 7 8.35 10.58 2.25
N ILE A 8 8.47 11.61 1.39
CA ILE A 8 7.80 11.64 0.09
C ILE A 8 8.26 10.45 -0.78
N VAL A 9 9.58 10.25 -0.89
CA VAL A 9 10.14 9.14 -1.69
C VAL A 9 9.68 7.78 -1.17
N LEU A 10 9.66 7.60 0.16
CA LEU A 10 9.16 6.37 0.77
C LEU A 10 7.68 6.15 0.44
N GLN A 11 6.85 7.18 0.60
CA GLN A 11 5.43 7.10 0.32
C GLN A 11 5.15 6.81 -1.16
N SER A 12 5.87 7.44 -2.09
CA SER A 12 5.74 7.17 -3.53
C SER A 12 6.09 5.72 -3.89
N LYS A 13 7.14 5.16 -3.29
CA LYS A 13 7.52 3.74 -3.49
C LYS A 13 6.44 2.79 -2.97
N LEU A 14 5.83 3.12 -1.84
CA LEU A 14 4.75 2.31 -1.27
C LEU A 14 3.48 2.36 -2.11
N GLU A 15 3.09 3.54 -2.62
CA GLU A 15 1.95 3.64 -3.54
C GLU A 15 2.19 2.83 -4.82
N MET A 16 3.39 2.89 -5.39
CA MET A 16 3.74 2.05 -6.53
C MET A 16 3.64 0.55 -6.19
N ALA A 17 4.16 0.13 -5.03
CA ALA A 17 4.07 -1.26 -4.58
C ALA A 17 2.62 -1.75 -4.48
N LYS A 18 1.72 -0.91 -3.93
CA LYS A 18 0.28 -1.21 -3.83
C LYS A 18 -0.35 -1.41 -5.19
N THR A 19 -0.11 -0.47 -6.12
CA THR A 19 -0.67 -0.55 -7.46
C THR A 19 -0.22 -1.83 -8.16
N LEU A 20 1.06 -2.18 -8.07
CA LEU A 20 1.57 -3.41 -8.67
C LEU A 20 0.97 -4.66 -8.01
N TYR A 21 0.86 -4.69 -6.69
CA TYR A 21 0.28 -5.81 -5.96
C TYR A 21 -1.21 -6.01 -6.29
N ALA A 22 -1.98 -4.92 -6.35
CA ALA A 22 -3.40 -4.94 -6.73
C ALA A 22 -3.63 -5.45 -8.16
N ASN A 23 -2.64 -5.27 -9.05
CA ASN A 23 -2.66 -5.80 -10.41
C ASN A 23 -2.07 -7.22 -10.53
N GLY A 24 -1.82 -7.91 -9.41
CA GLY A 24 -1.39 -9.31 -9.39
C GLY A 24 0.10 -9.53 -9.64
N VAL A 25 0.93 -8.48 -9.56
CA VAL A 25 2.38 -8.62 -9.73
C VAL A 25 2.98 -9.33 -8.50
N SER A 26 3.85 -10.30 -8.74
CA SER A 26 4.55 -11.02 -7.67
C SER A 26 5.40 -10.07 -6.81
N LEU A 27 5.36 -10.27 -5.51
CA LEU A 27 6.12 -9.50 -4.52
C LEU A 27 7.63 -9.46 -4.79
N TYR A 28 8.18 -10.50 -5.44
CA TYR A 28 9.58 -10.51 -5.89
C TYR A 28 9.88 -9.36 -6.88
N TYR A 29 9.05 -9.20 -7.90
CA TYR A 29 9.22 -8.14 -8.91
C TYR A 29 8.89 -6.76 -8.35
N ILE A 30 7.94 -6.68 -7.42
CA ILE A 30 7.64 -5.44 -6.70
C ILE A 30 8.84 -4.97 -5.88
N SER A 31 9.49 -5.90 -5.16
CA SER A 31 10.70 -5.60 -4.39
C SER A 31 11.82 -5.06 -5.29
N LEU A 32 12.03 -5.68 -6.46
CA LEU A 32 13.01 -5.22 -7.44
C LEU A 32 12.68 -3.81 -7.97
N ALA A 33 11.43 -3.56 -8.36
CA ALA A 33 11.03 -2.28 -8.97
C ALA A 33 11.04 -1.11 -7.97
N THR A 34 10.66 -1.35 -6.73
CA THR A 34 10.51 -0.29 -5.71
C THR A 34 11.78 -0.12 -4.85
N GLY A 35 12.65 -1.14 -4.83
CA GLY A 35 13.78 -1.23 -3.92
C GLY A 35 13.36 -1.40 -2.45
N LEU A 36 12.10 -1.78 -2.20
CA LEU A 36 11.61 -2.05 -0.86
C LEU A 36 11.93 -3.50 -0.48
N SER A 37 12.37 -3.68 0.77
CA SER A 37 12.61 -5.03 1.31
C SER A 37 11.30 -5.80 1.45
N TRP A 38 11.40 -7.13 1.42
CA TRP A 38 10.26 -8.02 1.68
C TRP A 38 9.54 -7.69 2.99
N ARG A 39 10.27 -7.37 4.06
CA ARG A 39 9.68 -6.98 5.36
C ARG A 39 8.86 -5.70 5.23
N ALA A 40 9.40 -4.67 4.57
CA ALA A 40 8.69 -3.41 4.36
C ALA A 40 7.42 -3.63 3.52
N LEU A 41 7.51 -4.42 2.45
CA LEU A 41 6.35 -4.77 1.63
C LEU A 41 5.28 -5.52 2.44
N MET A 42 5.65 -6.54 3.22
CA MET A 42 4.69 -7.29 4.02
C MET A 42 4.06 -6.44 5.12
N THR A 43 4.82 -5.63 5.86
CA THR A 43 4.28 -4.77 6.91
C THR A 43 3.30 -3.75 6.34
N GLU A 44 3.69 -3.07 5.28
CA GLU A 44 2.89 -1.99 4.69
C GLU A 44 1.69 -2.55 3.91
N LEU A 45 1.89 -3.56 3.05
CA LEU A 45 0.78 -4.17 2.29
C LEU A 45 -0.21 -4.90 3.20
N THR A 46 0.23 -5.55 4.27
CA THR A 46 -0.70 -6.20 5.23
C THR A 46 -1.47 -5.15 6.01
N PHE A 47 -0.83 -4.04 6.40
CA PHE A 47 -1.51 -2.90 7.01
C PHE A 47 -2.58 -2.35 6.06
N ILE A 48 -2.25 -2.18 4.78
CA ILE A 48 -3.17 -1.64 3.77
C ILE A 48 -4.29 -2.61 3.44
N ALA A 49 -4.01 -3.91 3.24
CA ALA A 49 -5.05 -4.91 3.01
C ALA A 49 -6.03 -4.95 4.19
N SER A 50 -5.52 -4.87 5.42
CA SER A 50 -6.36 -4.80 6.62
C SER A 50 -7.21 -3.52 6.66
N HIS A 51 -6.65 -2.37 6.28
CA HIS A 51 -7.35 -1.08 6.28
C HIS A 51 -8.33 -0.92 5.12
N GLU A 52 -8.02 -1.42 3.92
CA GLU A 52 -8.95 -1.45 2.78
C GLU A 52 -10.13 -2.38 3.05
N ILE A 53 -9.91 -3.55 3.68
CA ILE A 53 -11.01 -4.44 4.10
C ILE A 53 -11.91 -3.73 5.13
N ILE A 54 -11.33 -3.00 6.08
CA ILE A 54 -12.11 -2.22 7.06
C ILE A 54 -12.89 -1.10 6.35
N ARG A 55 -12.25 -0.37 5.44
CA ARG A 55 -12.89 0.74 4.72
C ARG A 55 -14.00 0.25 3.79
N GLN A 56 -13.81 -0.84 3.07
CA GLN A 56 -14.85 -1.49 2.26
C GLN A 56 -16.01 -2.01 3.12
N LYS A 57 -15.74 -2.61 4.29
CA LYS A 57 -16.78 -3.02 5.24
C LYS A 57 -17.55 -1.83 5.82
N THR A 58 -16.89 -0.70 6.02
CA THR A 58 -17.53 0.53 6.51
C THR A 58 -18.36 1.21 5.43
N ASP A 59 -17.88 1.25 4.18
CA ASP A 59 -18.65 1.77 3.03
C ASP A 59 -19.87 0.90 2.71
N ALA A 60 -19.72 -0.43 2.76
CA ALA A 60 -20.83 -1.37 2.58
C ALA A 60 -21.89 -1.29 3.69
N ARG A 61 -21.58 -0.66 4.84
CA ARG A 61 -22.50 -0.45 5.96
C ARG A 61 -23.14 0.93 5.98
N LYS A 62 -22.80 1.84 5.05
CA LYS A 62 -23.56 3.08 4.92
C LYS A 62 -24.88 2.79 4.21
N PRO A 63 -26.04 2.96 4.86
CA PRO A 63 -27.29 2.98 4.12
C PRO A 63 -27.21 4.16 3.14
N ARG A 64 -27.45 3.89 1.86
CA ARG A 64 -27.69 4.94 0.88
C ARG A 64 -28.93 5.69 1.35
N VAL A 65 -28.73 6.92 1.84
CA VAL A 65 -29.80 7.88 2.13
C VAL A 65 -30.20 8.53 0.82
#